data_AF-A0A938V3K5-F1
#
_entry.id   AF-A0A938V3K5-F1
#
_cell.length_a   1.000
_cell.length_b   1.000
_cell.length_c   1.000
_cell.angle_alpha   90.00
_cell.angle_beta   90.00
_cell.angle_gamma   90.00
#
_symmetry.space_group_name_H-M   'P 1'
#
loop_
_entity.id
_entity.type
_entity.pdbx_description
1 polymer ?
#
loop_
_entity_poly.entity_id
_entity_poly.type
_entity_poly.pdbx_seq_one_letter_code
_entity_poly.pdbx_strand_id
1 'polypeptide(L)'
;MCRRVPWRGLPGSGTSGQARLIDRPDRMCGVPLAPFLEELGFKVEVLVGSEEPARLSWWLSSGLSAVLTDLEHDERLWSHGVGRFGLADLEPGFDGAVRTAERLLAVCEMRFVRDFARYSGKEGGR
;
A
#
# COMPACT_ATOMS: atom_id res chain seq x y z
N MET A 1 -10.71 16.76 14.00
CA MET A 1 -10.79 17.90 13.06
C MET A 1 -10.08 17.48 11.77
N CYS A 2 -10.76 16.82 10.82
CA CYS A 2 -10.15 16.33 9.58
C CYS A 2 -10.08 17.44 8.54
N ARG A 3 -8.87 17.78 8.07
CA ARG A 3 -8.68 18.61 6.88
C ARG A 3 -8.84 17.73 5.65
N ARG A 4 -9.93 17.95 4.92
CA ARG A 4 -10.16 17.42 3.57
C ARG A 4 -9.10 18.06 2.65
N VAL A 5 -8.13 17.28 2.20
CA VAL A 5 -7.22 17.73 1.14
C VAL A 5 -7.94 17.47 -0.18
N PRO A 6 -8.23 18.51 -1.00
CA PRO A 6 -8.90 18.30 -2.28
C PRO A 6 -7.97 17.52 -3.21
N TRP A 7 -8.46 16.38 -3.71
CA TRP A 7 -7.83 15.63 -4.79
C TRP A 7 -7.68 16.55 -6.02
N ARG A 8 -6.48 17.07 -6.24
CA ARG A 8 -6.11 17.76 -7.48
C ARG A 8 -5.30 16.78 -8.30
N GLY A 9 -5.87 16.34 -9.43
CA GLY A 9 -5.16 15.48 -10.39
C GLY A 9 -3.76 16.00 -10.64
N LEU A 10 -2.77 15.12 -10.50
CA LEU A 10 -1.36 15.46 -10.61
C LEU A 10 -1.00 15.69 -12.09
N PRO A 11 -0.50 16.88 -12.49
CA PRO A 11 0.04 17.07 -13.82
C PRO A 11 1.48 16.55 -13.88
N GLY A 12 1.74 15.64 -14.82
CA GLY A 12 3.06 15.45 -15.41
C GLY A 12 4.10 14.74 -14.53
N SER A 13 4.01 13.41 -14.44
CA SER A 13 5.19 12.56 -14.27
C SER A 13 4.91 11.27 -15.05
N GLY A 14 5.87 10.82 -15.86
CA GLY A 14 5.74 9.63 -16.70
C GLY A 14 5.21 8.44 -15.91
N THR A 15 3.91 8.20 -16.01
CA THR A 15 3.21 7.18 -15.24
C THR A 15 3.60 5.82 -15.78
N SER A 16 4.27 5.01 -14.95
CA SER A 16 4.12 3.56 -14.97
C SER A 16 2.64 3.22 -15.19
N GLY A 17 2.34 2.24 -16.06
CA GLY A 17 0.97 1.84 -16.37
C GLY A 17 0.12 1.51 -15.14
N GLN A 18 0.74 1.17 -14.00
CA GLN A 18 0.08 0.87 -12.74
C GLN A 18 -0.52 2.11 -12.05
N ALA A 19 0.12 3.28 -12.13
CA ALA A 19 -0.44 4.51 -11.53
C ALA A 19 -1.75 4.94 -12.22
N ARG A 20 -1.90 4.60 -13.51
CA ARG A 20 -3.12 4.90 -14.29
C ARG A 20 -4.31 4.03 -13.90
N LEU A 21 -4.09 2.84 -13.33
CA LEU A 21 -5.17 1.98 -12.84
C LEU A 21 -5.82 2.57 -11.59
N ILE A 22 -5.03 3.20 -10.71
CA ILE A 22 -5.52 3.90 -9.52
C ILE A 22 -6.28 5.19 -9.90
N ASP A 23 -5.84 5.88 -10.96
CA ASP A 23 -6.38 7.17 -11.41
C ASP A 23 -7.63 7.06 -12.32
N ARG A 24 -7.98 5.86 -12.80
CA ARG A 24 -9.12 5.60 -13.70
C ARG A 24 -9.98 4.43 -13.19
N PRO A 25 -10.77 4.63 -12.12
CA PRO A 25 -11.66 3.60 -11.60
C PRO A 25 -12.73 3.18 -12.64
N ASP A 26 -13.07 4.05 -13.59
CA ASP A 26 -13.96 3.77 -14.73
C ASP A 26 -13.41 2.69 -15.68
N ARG A 27 -12.11 2.37 -15.59
CA ARG A 27 -11.46 1.32 -16.37
C ARG A 27 -11.15 0.06 -15.59
N MET A 28 -11.38 0.06 -14.28
CA MET A 28 -11.35 -1.14 -13.47
C MET A 28 -12.74 -1.74 -13.48
N CYS A 29 -12.90 -2.97 -13.96
CA CYS A 29 -14.12 -3.74 -13.71
C CYS A 29 -14.18 -4.08 -12.20
N GLY A 30 -14.55 -3.13 -11.35
CA GLY A 30 -14.50 -3.29 -9.90
C GLY A 30 -14.91 -2.05 -9.10
N VAL A 31 -14.99 -2.25 -7.79
CA VAL A 31 -15.23 -1.17 -6.80
C VAL A 31 -14.02 -0.23 -6.79
N PRO A 32 -14.21 1.10 -6.78
CA PRO A 32 -13.09 2.03 -6.67
C PRO A 32 -12.39 1.83 -5.31
N LEU A 33 -11.23 1.18 -5.33
CA LEU A 33 -10.60 0.64 -4.13
C LEU A 33 -10.23 1.73 -3.11
N ALA A 34 -9.63 2.84 -3.56
CA ALA A 34 -9.20 3.92 -2.66
C ALA A 34 -10.38 4.51 -1.84
N PRO A 35 -11.46 5.01 -2.46
CA PRO A 35 -12.59 5.54 -1.69
C PRO A 35 -13.29 4.46 -0.87
N PHE A 36 -13.38 3.21 -1.35
CA PHE A 36 -13.93 2.12 -0.57
C PHE A 36 -13.13 1.82 0.71
N LEU A 37 -11.80 1.80 0.63
CA LEU A 37 -10.94 1.64 1.79
C LEU A 37 -11.05 2.83 2.76
N GLU A 38 -11.14 4.05 2.24
CA GLU A 38 -11.37 5.24 3.06
C GLU A 38 -12.72 5.17 3.81
N GLU A 39 -13.79 4.70 3.15
CA GLU A 39 -15.10 4.47 3.78
C GLU A 39 -15.06 3.41 4.88
N LEU A 40 -14.22 2.38 4.73
CA LEU A 40 -13.95 1.37 5.75
C LEU A 40 -13.07 1.89 6.91
N GLY A 41 -12.62 3.14 6.85
CA GLY A 41 -11.82 3.78 7.90
C GLY A 41 -10.31 3.59 7.74
N PHE A 42 -9.84 3.05 6.61
CA PHE A 42 -8.41 3.00 6.32
C PHE A 42 -7.88 4.36 5.92
N LYS A 43 -6.66 4.66 6.35
CA LYS A 43 -5.88 5.77 5.79
C LYS A 43 -5.14 5.26 4.55
N VAL A 44 -5.52 5.76 3.37
CA VAL A 44 -4.86 5.40 2.11
C VAL A 44 -3.82 6.46 1.78
N GLU A 45 -2.57 6.02 1.59
CA GLU A 45 -1.47 6.87 1.14
C GLU A 45 -0.92 6.31 -0.17
N VAL A 46 -0.97 7.11 -1.24
CA VAL A 46 -0.45 6.71 -2.55
C VAL A 46 0.98 7.20 -2.69
N LEU A 47 1.91 6.26 -2.87
CA LEU A 47 3.30 6.55 -3.16
C LEU A 47 3.54 6.38 -4.66
N VAL A 48 3.90 7.45 -5.35
CA VAL A 48 4.31 7.41 -6.75
C VAL A 48 5.82 7.46 -6.81
N GLY A 49 6.42 6.37 -7.31
CA GLY A 49 7.84 6.19 -7.67
C GLY A 49 8.80 7.22 -7.12
N SER A 50 9.33 6.99 -5.92
CA SER A 50 10.53 7.69 -5.47
C SER A 50 11.74 6.85 -5.88
N GLU A 51 12.53 7.34 -6.84
CA GLU A 51 13.84 6.76 -7.16
C GLU A 51 14.84 6.94 -6.00
N GLU A 52 14.47 7.67 -4.96
CA GLU A 52 15.31 8.01 -3.82
C GLU A 52 15.10 7.00 -2.66
N PRO A 53 16.07 6.11 -2.39
CA PRO A 53 15.92 5.07 -1.38
C PRO A 53 15.68 5.63 0.03
N ALA A 54 16.29 6.78 0.34
CA ALA A 54 16.15 7.45 1.63
C ALA A 54 14.70 7.87 1.91
N ARG A 55 13.99 8.34 0.89
CA ARG A 55 12.61 8.77 1.01
C ARG A 55 11.67 7.60 1.23
N LEU A 56 11.89 6.48 0.53
CA LEU A 56 11.12 5.26 0.78
C LEU A 56 11.33 4.73 2.21
N SER A 57 12.58 4.71 2.70
CA SER A 57 12.88 4.29 4.07
C SER A 57 12.17 5.14 5.13
N TRP A 58 12.17 6.47 4.95
CA TRP A 58 11.44 7.39 5.81
C TRP A 58 9.93 7.10 5.83
N TRP A 59 9.33 6.82 4.67
CA TRP A 59 7.91 6.46 4.57
C TRP A 59 7.60 5.12 5.24
N LEU A 60 8.44 4.09 5.06
CA LEU A 60 8.23 2.80 5.73
C LEU A 60 8.32 2.93 7.25
N SER A 61 9.07 3.91 7.74
CA SER A 61 9.16 4.25 9.16
C SER A 61 7.99 5.10 9.68
N SER A 62 7.06 5.56 8.82
CA SER A 62 5.97 6.46 9.22
C SER A 62 4.81 5.75 9.94
N GLY A 63 4.85 4.41 10.03
CA GLY A 63 3.82 3.59 10.67
C GLY A 63 2.78 2.99 9.70
N LEU A 64 3.16 2.80 8.43
CA LEU A 64 2.33 2.08 7.46
C LEU A 64 2.08 0.63 7.91
N SER A 65 0.85 0.14 7.72
CA SER A 65 0.51 -1.26 8.02
C SER A 65 0.69 -2.18 6.81
N ALA A 66 0.43 -1.68 5.60
CA ALA A 66 0.59 -2.42 4.36
C ALA A 66 0.91 -1.49 3.18
N VAL A 67 1.54 -2.03 2.14
CA VAL A 67 1.83 -1.35 0.86
C VAL A 67 1.34 -2.19 -0.30
N LEU A 68 0.65 -1.54 -1.24
CA LEU A 68 0.31 -2.13 -2.55
C LEU A 68 1.53 -2.08 -3.47
N THR A 69 2.11 -3.23 -3.81
CA THR A 69 3.24 -3.35 -4.74
C THR A 69 3.27 -4.70 -5.42
N ASP A 70 3.58 -4.71 -6.72
CA ASP A 70 3.79 -5.94 -7.49
C ASP A 70 5.23 -6.45 -7.39
N LEU A 71 6.14 -5.70 -6.74
CA LEU A 71 7.48 -6.20 -6.45
C LEU A 71 7.38 -7.34 -5.44
N GLU A 72 7.74 -8.54 -5.87
CA GLU A 72 7.89 -9.68 -5.00
C GLU A 72 9.17 -9.50 -4.18
N HIS A 73 9.08 -9.76 -2.88
CA HIS A 73 10.22 -9.81 -1.95
C HIS A 73 11.04 -8.51 -1.83
N ASP A 74 10.37 -7.39 -1.52
CA ASP A 74 11.07 -6.17 -1.07
C ASP A 74 11.48 -6.30 0.40
N GLU A 75 12.76 -6.62 0.65
CA GLU A 75 13.34 -6.76 2.00
C GLU A 75 13.11 -5.53 2.88
N ARG A 76 12.96 -4.33 2.29
CA ARG A 76 12.74 -3.10 3.04
C ARG A 76 11.38 -3.12 3.73
N LEU A 77 10.35 -3.69 3.10
CA LEU A 77 9.03 -3.81 3.70
C LEU A 77 9.08 -4.73 4.93
N TRP A 78 9.73 -5.89 4.80
CA TRP A 78 9.86 -6.85 5.89
C TRP A 78 10.71 -6.32 7.05
N SER A 79 11.77 -5.58 6.73
CA SER A 79 12.63 -4.96 7.75
C SER A 79 11.91 -3.88 8.56
N HIS A 80 10.85 -3.28 8.02
CA HIS A 80 10.03 -2.27 8.71
C HIS A 80 8.71 -2.85 9.26
N GLY A 81 8.47 -4.16 9.11
CA GLY A 81 7.24 -4.79 9.58
C GLY A 81 5.99 -4.37 8.79
N VAL A 82 6.17 -3.90 7.56
CA VAL A 82 5.10 -3.43 6.68
C VAL A 82 4.62 -4.59 5.80
N GLY A 83 3.32 -4.87 5.86
CA GLY A 83 2.69 -5.90 5.03
C GLY A 83 2.74 -5.57 3.54
N ARG A 84 2.66 -6.60 2.70
CA ARG A 84 2.59 -6.45 1.24
C ARG A 84 1.22 -6.89 0.75
N PHE A 85 0.71 -6.17 -0.24
CA PHE A 85 -0.46 -6.55 -1.02
C PHE A 85 -0.14 -6.33 -2.50
N GLY A 86 -0.53 -7.24 -3.41
CA GLY A 86 -0.31 -7.11 -4.85
C GLY A 86 -1.60 -6.87 -5.61
N LEU A 87 -1.51 -6.53 -6.91
CA LEU A 87 -2.71 -6.42 -7.74
C LEU A 87 -3.42 -7.78 -7.92
N ALA A 88 -2.68 -8.89 -7.84
CA ALA A 88 -3.25 -10.24 -7.92
C ALA A 88 -4.15 -10.60 -6.72
N ASP A 89 -4.02 -9.89 -5.60
CA ASP A 89 -4.84 -10.10 -4.40
C ASP A 89 -6.20 -9.36 -4.47
N LEU A 90 -6.38 -8.52 -5.50
CA LEU A 90 -7.61 -7.78 -5.76
C LEU A 90 -8.63 -8.65 -6.50
N GLU A 91 -9.82 -8.77 -5.94
CA GLU A 91 -10.92 -9.47 -6.58
C GLU A 91 -11.97 -8.51 -7.15
N PRO A 92 -12.45 -8.75 -8.39
CA PRO A 92 -13.45 -7.89 -9.01
C PRO A 92 -14.85 -8.08 -8.40
N GLY A 93 -15.71 -7.08 -8.58
CA GLY A 93 -17.08 -7.07 -8.07
C GLY A 93 -17.18 -6.73 -6.58
N PHE A 94 -18.41 -6.63 -6.08
CA PHE A 94 -18.67 -6.22 -4.69
C PHE A 94 -18.19 -7.27 -3.67
N ASP A 95 -18.56 -8.54 -3.87
CA ASP A 95 -18.11 -9.63 -2.98
C ASP A 95 -16.59 -9.79 -3.02
N GLY A 96 -15.98 -9.55 -4.20
CA GLY A 96 -14.53 -9.50 -4.35
C GLY A 96 -13.91 -8.37 -3.53
N ALA A 97 -14.49 -7.17 -3.58
CA ALA A 97 -14.02 -6.04 -2.78
C ALA A 97 -14.08 -6.31 -1.27
N VAL A 98 -15.14 -6.97 -0.78
CA VAL A 98 -15.24 -7.39 0.62
C VAL A 98 -14.13 -8.37 0.99
N ARG A 99 -13.90 -9.42 0.19
CA ARG A 99 -12.81 -10.39 0.40
C ARG A 99 -11.44 -9.74 0.33
N THR A 100 -11.24 -8.79 -0.58
CA THR A 100 -10.03 -7.97 -0.67
C THR A 100 -9.80 -7.16 0.60
N ALA A 101 -10.85 -6.51 1.15
CA ALA A 101 -10.74 -5.76 2.39
C ALA A 101 -10.41 -6.68 3.59
N GLU A 102 -11.04 -7.85 3.68
CA GLU A 102 -10.75 -8.86 4.72
C GLU A 102 -9.30 -9.33 4.64
N ARG A 103 -8.77 -9.59 3.44
CA ARG A 103 -7.35 -9.94 3.25
C ARG A 103 -6.43 -8.78 3.64
N LEU A 104 -6.78 -7.55 3.30
CA LEU A 104 -6.00 -6.38 3.67
C LEU A 104 -5.96 -6.21 5.19
N LEU A 105 -7.08 -6.39 5.89
CA LEU A 105 -7.12 -6.42 7.36
C LEU A 105 -6.20 -7.52 7.91
N ALA A 106 -6.30 -8.73 7.39
CA ALA A 106 -5.47 -9.84 7.82
C ALA A 106 -3.97 -9.56 7.63
N VAL A 107 -3.57 -8.91 6.52
CA VAL A 107 -2.19 -8.47 6.29
C VAL A 107 -1.77 -7.39 7.30
N CYS A 108 -2.62 -6.39 7.54
CA CYS A 108 -2.36 -5.33 8.51
C CYS A 108 -2.22 -5.87 9.94
N GLU A 109 -2.96 -6.93 10.29
CA GLU A 109 -2.95 -7.58 11.60
C GLU A 109 -1.87 -8.66 11.74
N MET A 110 -1.21 -9.05 10.65
CA MET A 110 -0.29 -10.17 10.62
C MET A 110 0.92 -9.90 11.53
N ARG A 111 0.89 -10.49 12.73
CA ARG A 111 1.96 -10.36 13.73
C ARG A 111 3.30 -10.86 13.22
N PHE A 112 3.29 -11.88 12.35
CA PHE A 112 4.51 -12.42 11.74
C PHE A 112 5.36 -11.34 11.08
N VAL A 113 4.75 -10.42 10.30
CA VAL A 113 5.51 -9.37 9.61
C VAL A 113 6.13 -8.39 10.61
N ARG A 114 5.37 -8.02 11.64
CA ARG A 114 5.83 -7.12 12.72
C ARG A 114 6.92 -7.74 13.58
N ASP A 115 6.79 -9.02 13.90
CA ASP A 115 7.75 -9.77 14.70
C ASP A 115 9.00 -10.08 13.87
N PHE A 116 8.87 -10.35 12.57
CA PHE A 116 9.99 -10.60 11.66
C PHE A 116 10.94 -9.41 11.56
N ALA A 117 10.44 -8.17 11.56
CA ALA A 117 11.26 -6.96 11.61
C ALA A 117 12.23 -6.94 12.81
N ARG A 118 11.86 -7.56 13.94
CA ARG A 118 12.73 -7.68 15.11
C ARG A 118 13.86 -8.67 14.89
N TYR A 119 13.62 -9.72 14.13
CA TYR A 119 14.61 -10.76 13.81
C TYR A 119 15.52 -10.38 12.64
N SER A 120 14.99 -9.66 11.65
CA SER A 120 15.75 -9.15 10.51
C SER A 120 16.52 -7.87 10.84
N GLY A 121 16.29 -7.28 12.02
CA GLY A 121 17.12 -6.27 12.65
C GLY A 121 18.56 -6.76 12.75
N LYS A 122 19.36 -6.43 11.75
CA LYS A 122 20.79 -6.64 11.68
C LYS A 122 21.47 -6.24 13.00
N GLU A 123 21.83 -7.22 13.82
CA GLU A 123 23.05 -7.22 14.63
C GLU A 123 24.27 -7.17 13.68
N GLY A 124 24.50 -6.02 13.05
CA GLY A 124 25.51 -5.87 12.01
C GLY A 124 26.05 -4.45 11.91
N GLY A 125 26.13 -3.75 13.04
CA GLY A 125 26.97 -2.56 13.18
C GLY A 125 28.30 -2.95 13.81
N ARG A 126 29.27 -3.34 12.99
CA ARG A 126 30.72 -3.19 13.23
C ARG A 126 31.38 -2.75 11.95
#